data_AF-A0A536TMU6-F1
#
_entry.id   AF-A0A536TMU6-F1
#
_cell.length_a   1.000
_cell.length_b   1.000
_cell.length_c   1.000
_cell.angle_alpha   90.00
_cell.angle_beta   90.00
_cell.angle_gamma   90.00
#
_symmetry.space_group_name_H-M   'P 1'
#
loop_
_entity.id
_entity.type
_entity.pdbx_description
1 polymer ?
#
loop_
_entity_poly.entity_id
_entity_poly.type
_entity_poly.pdbx_seq_one_letter_code
_entity_poly.pdbx_strand_id
1 'polypeptide(L)'
;MGARQMATVLEPFVRDATNVRIDDLRNMLILSGTELELRHLLETVDMFDVNWIAGMSVGLFTLQSADVKSVMSELDKAFGTPDRSPLAGLLRIIPIERMNALLVVTPQPAYLDEAKKWIERLDKGGEGSGVRFYVYQVQNSRAERIGPLLQQAFS
;
A
#
# COMPACT_ATOMS: atom_id res chain seq x y z
N MET A 1 -16.22 6.41 6.91
CA MET A 1 -15.28 6.25 8.04
C MET A 1 -15.90 5.33 9.07
N GLY A 2 -15.12 4.67 9.93
CA GLY A 2 -15.65 3.88 11.05
C GLY A 2 -15.93 4.74 12.30
N ALA A 3 -16.84 4.30 13.17
CA ALA A 3 -17.22 5.02 14.39
C ALA A 3 -16.03 5.32 15.32
N ARG A 4 -15.05 4.39 15.38
CA ARG A 4 -13.81 4.58 16.14
C ARG A 4 -12.95 5.73 15.60
N GLN A 5 -12.85 5.85 14.28
CA GLN A 5 -12.09 6.93 13.64
C GLN A 5 -12.80 8.27 13.80
N MET A 6 -14.13 8.28 13.71
CA MET A 6 -14.93 9.48 13.97
C MET A 6 -14.78 9.96 15.42
N ALA A 7 -14.70 9.05 16.39
CA ALA A 7 -14.51 9.43 17.79
C ALA A 7 -13.17 10.16 18.04
N THR A 8 -12.07 9.73 17.39
CA THR A 8 -10.78 10.44 17.46
C THR A 8 -10.86 11.84 16.84
N VAL A 9 -11.67 12.02 15.80
CA VAL A 9 -11.89 13.34 15.18
C VAL A 9 -12.69 14.27 16.11
N LEU A 10 -13.62 13.72 16.88
CA LEU A 10 -14.48 14.48 17.80
C LEU A 10 -13.80 14.78 19.14
N GLU A 11 -12.79 14.00 19.54
CA GLU A 11 -12.07 14.12 20.82
C GLU A 11 -11.65 15.56 21.21
N PRO A 12 -11.08 16.41 20.32
CA PRO A 12 -10.72 17.79 20.68
C PRO A 12 -11.92 18.75 20.84
N PHE A 13 -13.11 18.36 20.35
CA PHE A 13 -14.34 19.18 20.41
C PHE A 13 -15.28 18.75 21.54
N VAL A 14 -14.99 17.60 22.16
CA VAL A 14 -15.76 17.04 23.27
C VAL A 14 -15.27 17.66 24.58
N ARG A 15 -16.16 18.39 25.27
CA ARG A 15 -15.84 19.02 26.57
C ARG A 15 -15.79 18.03 27.74
N ASP A 16 -16.54 16.94 27.64
CA ASP A 16 -16.59 15.86 28.63
C ASP A 16 -16.49 14.51 27.90
N ALA A 17 -15.44 13.74 28.19
CA ALA A 17 -15.18 12.45 27.55
C ALA A 17 -16.33 11.42 27.73
N THR A 18 -17.25 11.67 28.67
CA THR A 18 -18.43 10.82 28.89
C THR A 18 -19.50 11.01 27.80
N ASN A 19 -19.42 12.09 27.02
CA ASN A 19 -20.42 12.48 26.03
C ASN A 19 -20.32 11.72 24.70
N VAL A 20 -19.26 10.93 24.51
CA VAL A 20 -19.04 10.14 23.29
C VAL A 20 -18.68 8.71 23.65
N ARG A 21 -19.53 7.76 23.26
CA ARG A 21 -19.29 6.33 23.44
C ARG A 21 -19.25 5.62 22.10
N ILE A 22 -18.31 4.70 21.96
CA ILE A 22 -18.10 3.92 20.74
C ILE A 22 -18.59 2.50 21.00
N ASP A 23 -19.40 1.97 20.08
CA ASP A 23 -19.67 0.54 19.99
C ASP A 23 -19.00 0.02 18.72
N ASP A 24 -17.81 -0.57 18.90
CA ASP A 24 -16.98 -1.05 17.79
C ASP A 24 -17.58 -2.25 17.07
N LEU A 25 -18.28 -3.14 17.80
CA LEU A 25 -18.91 -4.34 17.25
C LEU A 25 -20.00 -3.97 16.25
N ARG A 26 -20.76 -2.91 16.57
CA ARG A 26 -21.86 -2.41 15.74
C ARG A 26 -21.47 -1.21 14.88
N ASN A 27 -20.21 -0.78 14.95
CA ASN A 27 -19.71 0.44 14.30
C ASN A 27 -20.63 1.65 14.55
N MET A 28 -21.05 1.84 15.81
CA MET A 28 -21.94 2.94 16.21
C MET A 28 -21.21 3.94 17.10
N LEU A 29 -21.64 5.19 16.99
CA LEU A 29 -21.23 6.29 17.85
C LEU A 29 -22.45 6.80 18.61
N ILE A 30 -22.38 6.79 19.93
CA ILE A 30 -23.43 7.27 20.83
C ILE A 30 -22.97 8.61 21.38
N LEU A 31 -23.74 9.65 21.12
CA LEU A 31 -23.51 11.01 21.60
C LEU A 31 -24.52 11.34 22.70
N SER A 32 -24.07 11.94 23.79
CA SER A 32 -24.93 12.39 24.89
C SER A 32 -24.45 13.73 25.41
N GLY A 33 -25.37 14.66 25.71
CA GLY A 33 -25.02 15.99 26.20
C GLY A 33 -26.20 16.94 26.12
N THR A 34 -25.93 18.22 26.29
CA THR A 34 -26.92 19.29 26.09
C THR A 34 -27.25 19.47 24.60
N GLU A 35 -28.40 20.08 24.29
CA GLU A 35 -28.80 20.33 22.89
C GLU A 35 -27.73 21.12 22.11
N LEU A 36 -27.10 22.10 22.76
CA LEU A 36 -26.03 22.89 22.18
C LEU A 36 -24.80 22.04 21.84
N GLU A 37 -24.39 21.14 22.75
CA GLU A 37 -23.26 20.23 22.54
C GLU A 37 -23.56 19.22 21.42
N LEU A 38 -24.75 18.62 21.42
CA LEU A 38 -25.15 17.68 20.38
C LEU A 38 -25.19 18.35 19.00
N ARG A 39 -25.69 19.60 18.92
CA ARG A 39 -25.70 20.36 17.66
C ARG A 39 -24.29 20.59 17.12
N HIS A 40 -23.35 21.02 17.96
CA HIS A 40 -21.96 21.21 17.55
C HIS A 40 -21.25 19.91 17.17
N LEU A 41 -21.53 18.81 17.89
CA LEU A 41 -20.96 17.50 17.56
C LEU A 41 -21.51 16.98 16.24
N LEU A 42 -22.81 17.13 15.97
CA LEU A 42 -23.43 16.75 14.70
C LEU A 42 -22.93 17.59 13.54
N GLU A 43 -22.79 18.91 13.70
CA GLU A 43 -22.16 19.79 12.69
C GLU A 43 -20.74 19.33 12.36
N THR A 44 -19.97 18.95 13.38
CA THR A 44 -18.62 18.40 13.17
C THR A 44 -18.68 17.08 12.42
N VAL A 45 -19.58 16.16 12.80
CA VAL A 45 -19.78 14.89 12.08
C VAL A 45 -20.11 15.15 10.61
N ASP A 46 -21.06 16.05 10.31
CA ASP A 46 -21.47 16.38 8.95
C ASP A 46 -20.34 17.00 8.11
N MET A 47 -19.47 17.81 8.73
CA MET A 47 -18.28 18.37 8.09
C MET A 47 -17.23 17.31 7.74
N PHE A 48 -17.17 16.19 8.46
CA PHE A 48 -16.24 15.09 8.20
C PHE A 48 -16.87 13.91 7.45
N ASP A 49 -18.21 13.84 7.36
CA ASP A 49 -18.96 12.84 6.59
C ASP A 49 -18.95 13.12 5.07
N VAL A 50 -18.41 14.27 4.64
CA VAL A 50 -18.14 14.54 3.22
C VAL A 50 -16.97 13.69 2.73
N ASN A 51 -17.31 12.56 2.11
CA ASN A 51 -16.58 11.83 1.08
C ASN A 51 -15.06 12.00 1.12
N TRP A 52 -14.41 11.35 2.07
CA TRP A 52 -12.96 11.10 2.04
C TRP A 52 -12.47 10.59 0.67
N ILE A 53 -13.29 9.91 -0.14
CA ILE A 53 -12.93 9.48 -1.50
C ILE A 53 -12.88 10.63 -2.52
N ALA A 54 -13.66 11.70 -2.34
CA ALA A 54 -13.67 12.83 -3.28
C ALA A 54 -12.34 13.62 -3.32
N GLY A 55 -11.50 13.44 -2.31
CA GLY A 55 -10.14 14.00 -2.25
C GLY A 55 -9.03 12.96 -2.40
N MET A 56 -9.35 11.67 -2.58
CA MET A 56 -8.34 10.62 -2.71
C MET A 56 -8.17 10.24 -4.18
N SER A 57 -6.94 10.32 -4.65
CA SER A 57 -6.54 9.81 -5.94
C SER A 57 -6.24 8.31 -5.83
N VAL A 58 -6.73 7.54 -6.80
CA VAL A 58 -6.57 6.08 -6.85
C VAL A 58 -5.89 5.68 -8.15
N GLY A 59 -4.88 4.81 -8.05
CA GLY A 59 -4.19 4.21 -9.19
C GLY A 59 -4.17 2.69 -9.07
N LEU A 60 -4.47 1.99 -10.18
CA LEU A 60 -4.33 0.54 -10.28
C LEU A 60 -3.16 0.21 -11.21
N PHE A 61 -2.18 -0.53 -10.70
CA PHE A 61 -0.96 -0.88 -11.42
C PHE A 61 -0.81 -2.39 -11.52
N THR A 62 -0.92 -2.93 -12.72
CA THR A 62 -0.69 -4.36 -12.98
C THR A 62 0.81 -4.62 -13.18
N LEU A 63 1.32 -5.70 -12.58
CA LEU A 63 2.70 -6.16 -12.73
C LEU A 63 2.77 -7.19 -13.86
N GLN A 64 3.79 -7.08 -14.71
CA GLN A 64 3.98 -7.97 -15.86
C GLN A 64 5.00 -9.08 -15.61
N SER A 65 6.04 -8.78 -14.82
CA SER A 65 7.22 -9.64 -14.68
C SER A 65 7.41 -10.13 -13.26
N ALA A 66 7.14 -9.29 -12.26
CA ALA A 66 7.28 -9.63 -10.85
C ALA A 66 5.95 -10.04 -10.20
N ASP A 67 6.04 -10.86 -9.15
CA ASP A 67 4.88 -11.23 -8.33
C ASP A 67 4.53 -10.08 -7.37
N VAL A 68 3.24 -9.82 -7.22
CA VAL A 68 2.77 -8.74 -6.35
C VAL A 68 3.24 -8.88 -4.90
N LYS A 69 3.44 -10.10 -4.38
CA LYS A 69 3.93 -10.33 -3.01
C LYS A 69 5.40 -9.97 -2.87
N SER A 70 6.23 -10.29 -3.86
CA SER A 70 7.65 -9.93 -3.82
C SER A 70 7.82 -8.42 -3.90
N VAL A 71 7.09 -7.76 -4.80
CA VAL A 71 7.12 -6.30 -4.94
C VAL A 71 6.62 -5.61 -3.66
N MET A 72 5.54 -6.10 -3.05
CA MET A 72 5.06 -5.57 -1.76
C MET A 72 6.10 -5.70 -0.65
N SER A 73 6.76 -6.85 -0.54
CA SER A 73 7.81 -7.08 0.47
C SER A 73 9.00 -6.12 0.30
N GLU A 74 9.36 -5.81 -0.95
CA GLU A 74 10.41 -4.82 -1.26
C GLU A 74 9.96 -3.39 -0.98
N LEU A 75 8.71 -3.06 -1.32
CA LEU A 75 8.10 -1.76 -1.01
C LEU A 75 8.02 -1.52 0.50
N ASP A 76 7.61 -2.51 1.30
CA ASP A 76 7.55 -2.41 2.76
C ASP A 76 8.94 -2.16 3.37
N LYS A 77 9.99 -2.72 2.78
CA LYS A 77 11.39 -2.46 3.19
C LYS A 77 11.86 -1.06 2.80
N ALA A 78 11.45 -0.57 1.62
CA ALA A 78 11.86 0.74 1.10
C ALA A 78 11.14 1.90 1.80
N PHE A 79 9.84 1.75 2.08
CA PHE A 79 8.99 2.78 2.67
C PHE A 79 8.80 2.66 4.19
N GLY A 80 9.27 1.55 4.78
CA GLY A 80 9.04 1.21 6.18
C GLY A 80 7.64 0.63 6.39
N THR A 81 7.46 -0.14 7.47
CA THR A 81 6.15 -0.72 7.80
C THR A 81 5.09 0.38 7.94
N PRO A 82 3.85 0.15 7.44
CA PRO A 82 2.79 1.15 7.45
C PRO A 82 2.41 1.68 8.85
N ASP A 83 2.87 1.04 9.93
CA ASP A 83 2.66 1.50 11.31
C ASP A 83 3.76 2.43 11.85
N ARG A 84 4.89 2.61 11.13
CA ARG A 84 6.06 3.40 11.58
C ARG A 84 6.57 4.42 10.57
N SER A 85 6.01 4.49 9.37
CA SER A 85 6.43 5.43 8.33
C SER A 85 5.70 6.77 8.47
N PRO A 86 6.36 7.93 8.27
CA PRO A 86 5.70 9.24 8.17
C PRO A 86 4.66 9.34 7.05
N LEU A 87 4.66 8.36 6.13
CA LEU A 87 3.70 8.20 5.04
C LEU A 87 2.49 7.32 5.41
N ALA A 88 2.44 6.79 6.65
CA ALA A 88 1.33 6.04 7.21
C ALA A 88 0.05 6.88 7.19
N GLY A 89 -0.81 6.64 6.20
CA GLY A 89 -2.05 7.39 5.97
C GLY A 89 -2.03 8.32 4.75
N LEU A 90 -0.84 8.67 4.23
CA LEU A 90 -0.69 9.46 3.00
C LEU A 90 -0.56 8.60 1.74
N LEU A 91 -0.06 7.38 1.86
CA LEU A 91 0.05 6.44 0.76
C LEU A 91 -0.36 5.05 1.23
N ARG A 92 -1.50 4.55 0.72
CA ARG A 92 -2.01 3.21 1.03
C ARG A 92 -1.87 2.34 -0.21
N ILE A 93 -1.07 1.28 -0.10
CA ILE A 93 -0.85 0.30 -1.16
C ILE A 93 -1.53 -1.01 -0.75
N ILE A 94 -2.38 -1.55 -1.62
CA ILE A 94 -3.15 -2.77 -1.40
C ILE A 94 -2.85 -3.74 -2.54
N PRO A 95 -2.25 -4.91 -2.27
CA PRO A 95 -2.04 -5.93 -3.29
C PRO A 95 -3.34 -6.66 -3.66
N ILE A 96 -3.54 -6.88 -4.95
CA ILE A 96 -4.63 -7.67 -5.53
C ILE A 96 -4.01 -8.88 -6.25
N GLU A 97 -3.85 -9.97 -5.52
CA GLU A 97 -3.17 -11.19 -5.99
C GLU A 97 -3.78 -11.77 -7.26
N ARG A 98 -5.12 -11.86 -7.33
CA ARG A 98 -5.82 -12.41 -8.50
C ARG A 98 -5.52 -11.66 -9.80
N MET A 99 -5.19 -10.38 -9.72
CA MET A 99 -4.93 -9.51 -10.86
C MET A 99 -3.44 -9.24 -11.05
N ASN A 100 -2.57 -9.81 -10.20
CA ASN A 100 -1.18 -9.44 -10.06
C ASN A 100 -0.98 -7.91 -10.08
N ALA A 101 -1.74 -7.20 -9.25
CA ALA A 101 -1.83 -5.73 -9.32
C ALA A 101 -1.73 -5.06 -7.95
N LEU A 102 -1.28 -3.81 -7.95
CA LEU A 102 -1.20 -2.93 -6.79
C LEU A 102 -2.23 -1.81 -6.92
N LEU A 103 -3.12 -1.70 -5.93
CA LEU A 103 -4.03 -0.57 -5.78
C LEU A 103 -3.38 0.45 -4.85
N VAL A 104 -3.11 1.64 -5.37
CA VAL A 104 -2.50 2.74 -4.62
C VAL A 104 -3.54 3.83 -4.40
N VAL A 105 -3.67 4.28 -3.15
CA VAL A 105 -4.67 5.27 -2.73
C VAL A 105 -3.95 6.36 -1.93
N THR A 106 -4.08 7.61 -2.35
CA THR A 106 -3.40 8.77 -1.74
C THR A 106 -4.22 10.05 -1.86
N PRO A 107 -4.23 10.95 -0.87
CA PRO A 107 -4.88 12.26 -1.00
C PRO A 107 -4.14 13.21 -1.96
N GLN A 108 -2.89 12.91 -2.34
CA GLN A 108 -2.08 13.78 -3.18
C GLN A 108 -1.75 13.10 -4.52
N PRO A 109 -2.31 13.58 -5.66
CA PRO A 109 -2.12 12.96 -6.97
C PRO A 109 -0.66 12.78 -7.37
N ALA A 110 0.23 13.72 -6.99
CA ALA A 110 1.65 13.65 -7.33
C ALA A 110 2.34 12.37 -6.83
N TYR A 111 1.90 11.81 -5.70
CA TYR A 111 2.45 10.55 -5.18
C TYR A 111 2.01 9.33 -6.00
N LEU A 112 0.91 9.39 -6.75
CA LEU A 112 0.56 8.31 -7.68
C LEU A 112 1.57 8.21 -8.83
N ASP A 113 2.02 9.34 -9.36
CA ASP A 113 3.02 9.36 -10.44
C ASP A 113 4.37 8.82 -9.97
N GLU A 114 4.77 9.15 -8.73
CA GLU A 114 5.97 8.59 -8.12
C GLU A 114 5.82 7.10 -7.85
N ALA A 115 4.70 6.66 -7.26
CA ALA A 115 4.41 5.26 -7.01
C ALA A 115 4.44 4.44 -8.31
N LYS A 116 3.85 4.95 -9.38
CA LYS A 116 3.91 4.34 -10.72
C LYS A 116 5.35 4.09 -11.17
N LYS A 117 6.21 5.10 -11.10
CA LYS A 117 7.62 4.98 -11.51
C LYS A 117 8.38 3.95 -10.68
N TRP A 118 8.14 3.90 -9.37
CA TRP A 118 8.74 2.90 -8.50
C TRP A 118 8.24 1.49 -8.81
N ILE A 119 6.93 1.31 -8.97
CA ILE A 119 6.30 0.03 -9.32
C ILE A 119 6.85 -0.49 -10.66
N GLU A 120 6.91 0.36 -11.70
CA GLU A 120 7.47 -0.03 -13.01
C GLU A 120 8.96 -0.41 -12.93
N ARG A 121 9.73 0.27 -12.06
CA ARG A 121 11.16 -0.07 -11.85
C ARG A 121 11.32 -1.40 -11.13
N LEU A 122 10.50 -1.68 -10.12
CA LEU A 122 10.52 -2.93 -9.36
C LEU A 122 10.01 -4.10 -10.21
N ASP A 123 8.98 -3.89 -11.04
CA ASP A 123 8.47 -4.91 -11.96
C ASP A 123 9.54 -5.35 -12.97
N LYS A 124 10.31 -4.39 -13.52
CA LYS A 124 11.45 -4.66 -14.39
C LYS A 124 12.67 -5.25 -13.65
N GLY A 125 12.79 -4.96 -12.36
CA GLY A 125 13.87 -5.47 -11.50
C GLY A 125 13.87 -6.98 -11.31
N GLY A 126 12.74 -7.64 -11.58
CA GLY A 126 12.61 -9.11 -11.60
C GLY A 126 13.50 -9.81 -12.63
N GLU A 127 14.03 -9.09 -13.63
CA GLU A 127 14.98 -9.65 -14.60
C GLU A 127 16.35 -10.03 -14.01
N GLY A 128 16.65 -9.62 -12.77
CA GLY A 128 17.97 -9.81 -12.14
C GLY A 128 18.15 -11.08 -11.31
N SER A 129 17.07 -11.81 -10.99
CA SER A 129 17.16 -12.94 -10.03
C SER A 129 16.65 -14.29 -10.54
N GLY A 130 16.23 -14.37 -11.80
CA GLY A 130 15.98 -15.65 -12.47
C GLY A 130 17.26 -16.23 -13.05
N VAL A 131 17.48 -17.54 -12.90
CA VAL A 131 18.55 -18.27 -13.59
C VAL A 131 18.40 -18.03 -15.09
N ARG A 132 19.28 -17.21 -15.66
CA ARG A 132 19.25 -16.87 -17.09
C ARG A 132 20.02 -17.94 -17.84
N PHE A 133 19.30 -18.80 -18.56
CA PHE A 133 19.91 -19.83 -19.41
C PHE A 133 20.48 -19.17 -20.66
N TYR A 134 21.80 -19.23 -20.83
CA TYR A 134 22.46 -18.85 -22.06
C TYR A 134 22.82 -20.10 -22.84
N VAL A 135 22.27 -20.25 -24.05
CA VAL A 135 22.63 -21.34 -24.97
C VAL A 135 23.75 -20.86 -25.87
N TYR A 136 24.98 -21.33 -25.62
CA TYR A 136 26.12 -21.06 -26.48
C TYR A 136 26.30 -22.19 -27.48
N GLN A 137 26.09 -21.89 -28.76
CA GLN A 137 26.41 -22.80 -29.86
C GLN A 137 27.91 -22.71 -30.14
N VAL A 138 28.63 -23.79 -29.84
CA VAL A 138 30.08 -23.81 -29.96
C VAL A 138 30.48 -23.99 -31.42
N GLN A 139 31.17 -23.01 -32.00
CA GLN A 139 31.46 -23.01 -33.45
C GLN A 139 32.74 -23.78 -33.82
N ASN A 140 33.70 -23.92 -32.89
CA ASN A 140 35.03 -24.50 -33.17
C ASN A 140 35.45 -25.63 -32.22
N SER A 141 34.53 -26.18 -31.41
CA SER A 141 34.85 -27.22 -30.43
C SER A 141 33.63 -28.05 -30.01
N ARG A 142 33.85 -29.29 -29.59
CA ARG A 142 32.79 -30.22 -29.16
C ARG A 142 32.31 -29.87 -27.75
N ALA A 143 30.99 -29.71 -27.58
CA ALA A 143 30.37 -29.36 -26.31
C ALA A 143 30.71 -30.36 -25.18
N GLU A 144 30.89 -31.65 -25.52
CA GLU A 144 31.26 -32.72 -24.57
C GLU A 144 32.61 -32.47 -23.87
N ARG A 145 33.54 -31.74 -24.51
CA ARG A 145 34.85 -31.42 -23.91
C ARG A 145 34.84 -30.12 -23.11
N ILE A 146 33.93 -29.20 -23.42
CA ILE A 146 33.88 -27.88 -22.76
C ILE A 146 33.08 -27.94 -21.46
N GLY A 147 32.01 -28.74 -21.41
CA GLY A 147 31.17 -28.87 -20.22
C GLY A 147 31.96 -29.18 -18.93
N PRO A 148 32.82 -30.23 -18.92
CA PRO A 148 33.61 -30.57 -17.74
C PRO A 148 34.63 -29.48 -17.33
N LEU A 149 35.21 -28.77 -18.31
CA LEU A 149 36.19 -27.69 -18.04
C LEU A 149 35.53 -26.46 -17.42
N LEU A 150 34.34 -26.08 -17.91
CA LEU A 150 33.57 -25.00 -17.30
C LEU A 150 33.14 -25.36 -15.88
N GLN A 151 32.74 -26.62 -15.66
CA GLN A 151 32.33 -27.09 -14.35
C GLN A 151 33.48 -27.11 -13.32
N GLN A 152 34.73 -27.33 -13.76
CA GLN A 152 35.91 -27.18 -12.92
C GLN A 152 36.31 -25.72 -12.65
N ALA A 153 36.01 -24.80 -13.57
CA ALA A 153 36.40 -23.38 -13.44
C ALA A 153 35.44 -22.56 -12.56
N PHE A 154 34.18 -22.98 -12.42
CA PHE A 154 33.14 -22.30 -11.64
C PHE A 154 32.77 -23.03 -10.34
N SER A 155 33.57 -24.02 -9.93
CA SER A 155 33.46 -24.70 -8.63
C SER A 155 34.47 -24.18 -7.61
#